data_AF-A0AAJ5CYI6-F1
#
_entry.id   AF-A0AAJ5CYI6-F1
#
_cell.length_a   1.000
_cell.length_b   1.000
_cell.length_c   1.000
_cell.angle_alpha   90.00
_cell.angle_beta   90.00
_cell.angle_gamma   90.00
#
_symmetry.space_group_name_H-M   'P 1'
#
loop_
_entity.id
_entity.type
_entity.pdbx_description
1 polymer ?
#
loop_
_entity_poly.entity_id
_entity_poly.type
_entity_poly.pdbx_seq_one_letter_code
_entity_poly.pdbx_strand_id
1 'polypeptide(L)' 'MCLQTVRVGVNNVFNRHYWSGVASYGTISLGAPRTVYASAAVDF' A
#
# COMPACT_ATOMS: atom_id res chain seq x y z
N MET A 1 -14.40 25.94 -10.14
CA MET A 1 -14.56 25.29 -8.82
C MET A 1 -13.43 24.27 -8.72
N CYS A 2 -12.36 24.59 -8.00
CA CYS A 2 -11.20 23.72 -7.81
C CYS A 2 -11.65 22.46 -7.05
N LEU A 3 -11.72 21.32 -7.72
CA LEU A 3 -12.10 20.07 -7.06
C LEU A 3 -10.90 19.59 -6.23
N GLN A 4 -10.97 19.71 -4.91
CA GLN A 4 -9.97 19.11 -4.02
C GLN A 4 -10.39 17.69 -3.66
N THR A 5 -9.65 16.71 -4.17
CA THR A 5 -9.91 15.29 -3.86
C THR A 5 -8.82 14.78 -2.93
N VAL A 6 -9.20 14.39 -1.71
CA VAL A 6 -8.31 13.72 -0.75
C VAL A 6 -8.66 12.24 -0.70
N ARG A 7 -7.65 11.37 -0.68
CA ARG A 7 -7.80 9.92 -0.58
C ARG A 7 -6.91 9.40 0.55
N VAL A 8 -7.42 8.42 1.29
CA VAL A 8 -6.69 7.71 2.34
C VAL A 8 -6.88 6.22 2.12
N GLY A 9 -5.84 5.43 2.34
CA GLY A 9 -5.88 3.99 2.20
C GLY A 9 -5.02 3.29 3.25
N VAL A 10 -5.34 2.01 3.47
CA VAL A 10 -4.60 1.13 4.37
C VAL A 10 -4.33 -0.18 3.66
N ASN A 11 -3.06 -0.54 3.55
CA ASN A 11 -2.61 -1.85 3.08
C ASN A 11 -2.40 -2.78 4.28
N ASN A 12 -2.72 -4.07 4.08
CA ASN A 12 -2.65 -5.10 5.12
C ASN A 12 -3.46 -4.72 6.39
N VAL A 13 -4.77 -4.46 6.21
CA VAL A 13 -5.72 -4.02 7.26
C VAL A 13 -5.77 -4.93 8.48
N PHE A 14 -5.45 -6.22 8.30
CA PHE A 14 -5.43 -7.21 9.39
C PHE A 14 -4.05 -7.45 9.99
N ASN A 15 -3.02 -6.71 9.56
CA ASN A 15 -1.62 -6.89 10.00
C ASN A 15 -1.14 -8.35 9.92
N ARG A 16 -1.43 -9.03 8.81
CA ARG A 16 -0.97 -10.42 8.63
C ARG A 16 0.52 -10.45 8.35
N HIS A 17 1.19 -11.43 8.93
CA HIS A 17 2.55 -11.81 8.59
C HIS A 17 2.48 -12.98 7.61
N TYR A 18 2.99 -12.80 6.39
CA TYR A 18 2.90 -13.79 5.32
C TYR A 18 4.05 -13.62 4.32
N TRP A 19 4.29 -14.64 3.52
CA TRP A 19 5.21 -14.61 2.38
C TRP A 19 4.46 -14.12 1.14
N SER A 20 5.01 -13.14 0.44
CA SER A 20 4.39 -12.58 -0.78
C SER A 20 4.61 -13.45 -2.01
N GLY A 21 5.64 -14.30 -2.00
CA GLY A 21 5.98 -15.16 -3.12
C GLY A 21 7.43 -15.62 -3.09
N VAL A 22 7.81 -16.36 -4.13
CA VAL A 22 9.17 -16.84 -4.37
C VAL A 22 9.85 -15.92 -5.39
N ALA A 23 11.04 -15.44 -5.04
CA ALA A 23 11.94 -14.71 -5.92
C ALA A 23 13.01 -15.68 -6.49
N SER A 24 13.87 -15.18 -7.39
CA SER A 24 14.86 -16.00 -8.09
C SER A 24 15.76 -16.79 -7.13
N TYR A 25 16.20 -17.97 -7.58
CA TYR A 25 17.13 -18.84 -6.85
C TYR A 25 16.59 -19.33 -5.48
N GLY A 26 15.27 -19.49 -5.35
CA GLY A 26 14.65 -20.01 -4.12
C GLY A 26 14.57 -19.00 -2.97
N THR A 27 14.83 -17.72 -3.26
CA THR A 27 14.63 -16.64 -2.27
C THR A 27 13.14 -16.41 -2.06
N ILE A 28 12.73 -15.97 -0.87
CA ILE A 28 11.32 -15.71 -0.55
C ILE A 28 11.15 -14.22 -0.28
N SER A 29 10.13 -13.63 -0.89
CA SER A 29 9.77 -12.23 -0.67
C SER A 29 8.81 -12.13 0.52
N LEU A 30 9.13 -11.25 1.48
CA LEU A 30 8.21 -10.93 2.57
C LEU A 30 6.98 -10.17 2.06
N GLY A 31 5.82 -10.47 2.66
CA GLY A 31 4.62 -9.66 2.52
C GLY A 31 4.82 -8.25 3.06
N ALA A 32 4.15 -7.28 2.43
CA ALA A 32 4.23 -5.88 2.87
C ALA A 32 3.63 -5.72 4.29
N PRO A 33 4.27 -4.90 5.15
CA PRO A 33 3.74 -4.61 6.47
C PRO A 33 2.44 -3.79 6.38
N ARG A 34 1.74 -3.61 7.51
CA ARG A 34 0.62 -2.68 7.57
C ARG A 34 1.12 -1.27 7.27
N THR A 35 0.55 -0.65 6.25
CA THR A 35 0.93 0.69 5.79
C THR A 35 -0.31 1.55 5.62
N VAL A 36 -0.28 2.76 6.18
CA VAL A 36 -1.30 3.78 5.98
C VAL A 36 -0.74 4.84 5.03
N TYR A 37 -1.53 5.27 4.06
CA TYR A 37 -1.13 6.27 3.08
C TYR A 37 -2.26 7.23 2.78
N ALA A 38 -1.91 8.45 2.40
CA ALA A 38 -2.85 9.50 2.01
C ALA A 38 -2.31 10.25 0.78
N SER A 39 -3.21 10.73 -0.07
CA SER A 39 -2.90 11.56 -1.22
C SER A 39 -3.95 12.64 -1.43
N ALA A 40 -3.55 13.74 -2.06
CA ALA A 40 -4.43 14.84 -2.43
C ALA A 40 -4.21 15.23 -3.90
N ALA A 41 -5.28 15.55 -4.59
CA ALA A 41 -5.26 16.09 -5.96
C ALA A 41 -5.93 17.48 -5.96
N VAL A 42 -5.30 18.41 -6.68
CA VAL A 42 -5.72 19.80 -6.82
C VAL A 42 -5.70 20.13 -8.31
N ASP A 43 -6.83 20.57 -8.85
CA ASP A 43 -6.98 21.01 -10.23
C ASP A 43 -7.12 22.55 -10.28
N PHE A 44 -6.31 23.22 -11.12
CA PHE A 44 -6.25 24.69 -11.24
C PHE A 44 -7.04 25.21 -12.44
#